data_AF-A0A1Q3CA62-F1
#
_entry.id   AF-A0A1Q3CA62-F1
#
_cell.length_a   1.000
_cell.length_b   1.000
_cell.length_c   1.000
_cell.angle_alpha   90.00
_cell.angle_beta   90.00
_cell.angle_gamma   90.00
#
_symmetry.space_group_name_H-M   'P 1'
#
loop_
_entity.id
_entity.type
_entity.pdbx_description
1 polymer ?
#
loop_
_entity_poly.entity_id
_entity_poly.type
_entity_poly.pdbx_seq_one_letter_code
_entity_poly.pdbx_strand_id
1 'polypeptide(L)'
;ETLATILGIPHNGAIGWNQRNWLINENFDKEECVKLLFGENADFMQRMYTRNLSLHHRFLYRVVATHILPKAGGFDEVTHMEAHTMYHLITGKNICVPYLIIN
;
A
#
# COMPACT_ATOMS: atom_id res chain seq x y z
N GLU A 1 -9.64 4.46 -22.07
CA GLU A 1 -9.09 3.14 -21.69
C GLU A 1 -7.79 3.35 -20.92
N THR A 2 -7.52 2.59 -19.86
CA THR A 2 -6.21 2.59 -19.18
C THR A 2 -5.32 1.50 -19.77
N LEU A 3 -4.00 1.64 -19.62
CA LEU A 3 -3.04 0.63 -20.10
C LEU A 3 -3.33 -0.75 -19.51
N ALA A 4 -3.81 -0.81 -18.27
CA ALA A 4 -4.22 -2.05 -17.62
C ALA A 4 -5.39 -2.74 -18.36
N THR A 5 -6.38 -1.99 -18.85
CA THR A 5 -7.48 -2.52 -19.67
C THR A 5 -6.99 -3.02 -21.02
N ILE A 6 -6.06 -2.31 -21.66
CA ILE A 6 -5.46 -2.72 -22.95
C ILE A 6 -4.69 -4.04 -22.79
N LEU A 7 -4.01 -4.24 -21.66
CA LEU A 7 -3.23 -5.44 -21.36
C LEU A 7 -4.07 -6.61 -20.82
N GLY A 8 -5.40 -6.45 -20.68
CA GLY A 8 -6.29 -7.51 -20.20
C GLY A 8 -6.01 -7.94 -18.75
N ILE A 9 -5.47 -7.03 -17.92
CA ILE A 9 -5.17 -7.34 -16.52
C ILE A 9 -6.50 -7.55 -15.78
N PRO A 10 -6.72 -8.71 -15.13
CA PRO A 10 -7.98 -8.99 -14.45
C PRO A 10 -8.25 -7.97 -13.34
N HIS A 11 -9.44 -7.36 -13.40
CA HIS A 11 -9.91 -6.31 -12.49
C HIS A 11 -10.40 -6.85 -11.14
N ASN A 12 -9.60 -7.70 -10.50
CA ASN A 12 -9.92 -8.28 -9.20
C ASN A 12 -9.08 -7.59 -8.11
N GLY A 13 -9.41 -6.33 -7.77
CA GLY A 13 -8.67 -5.60 -6.72
C GLY A 13 -8.90 -4.09 -6.66
N ALA A 14 -8.20 -3.42 -5.74
CA ALA A 14 -8.31 -1.99 -5.44
C ALA A 14 -7.97 -1.10 -6.65
N ILE A 15 -8.83 -0.11 -6.92
CA ILE A 15 -8.79 0.73 -8.12
C ILE A 15 -8.16 2.09 -7.78
N GLY A 16 -6.86 2.27 -8.04
CA GLY A 16 -6.29 3.61 -8.09
C GLY A 16 -4.81 3.73 -7.76
N TRP A 17 -4.25 4.85 -8.19
CA TRP A 17 -2.94 5.34 -7.81
C TRP A 17 -3.12 6.73 -7.24
N ASN A 18 -2.88 6.91 -5.94
CA ASN A 18 -2.82 8.24 -5.35
C ASN A 18 -1.68 8.27 -4.32
N GLN A 19 -0.68 9.11 -4.57
CA GLN A 19 0.44 9.30 -3.64
C GLN A 19 0.00 10.00 -2.34
N ARG A 20 -1.09 10.77 -2.39
CA ARG A 20 -1.54 11.66 -1.31
C ARG A 20 -2.74 11.14 -0.54
N ASN A 21 -3.61 10.33 -1.14
CA ASN A 21 -4.82 9.82 -0.49
C ASN A 21 -4.89 8.29 -0.54
N TRP A 22 -5.72 7.72 0.32
CA TRP A 22 -6.04 6.31 0.30
C TRP A 22 -6.78 5.91 -0.99
N LEU A 23 -6.60 4.64 -1.36
CA LEU A 23 -7.41 3.99 -2.38
C LEU A 23 -8.87 3.93 -1.94
N ILE A 24 -9.78 4.35 -2.81
CA ILE A 24 -11.21 4.15 -2.60
C ILE A 24 -11.52 2.73 -3.09
N ASN A 25 -11.64 1.80 -2.14
CA ASN A 25 -11.98 0.41 -2.40
C ASN A 25 -12.91 -0.07 -1.28
N GLU A 26 -14.08 -0.61 -1.65
CA GLU A 26 -15.08 -1.14 -0.71
C GLU A 26 -14.53 -2.28 0.16
N ASN A 27 -13.51 -2.99 -0.33
CA ASN A 27 -12.88 -4.12 0.37
C ASN A 27 -11.62 -3.72 1.17
N PHE A 28 -11.37 -2.43 1.37
CA PHE A 28 -10.19 -1.94 2.08
C PHE A 28 -10.54 -1.04 3.27
N ASP A 29 -10.17 -1.49 4.47
CA ASP A 29 -10.26 -0.70 5.69
C ASP A 29 -8.91 -0.01 5.98
N LYS A 30 -8.89 1.31 5.78
CA LYS A 30 -7.71 2.14 6.02
C LYS A 30 -7.34 2.27 7.50
N GLU A 31 -8.33 2.24 8.40
CA GLU A 31 -8.11 2.40 9.84
C GLU A 31 -7.49 1.12 10.41
N GLU A 32 -8.04 -0.03 10.02
CA GLU A 32 -7.46 -1.34 10.36
C GLU A 32 -6.03 -1.47 9.81
N CYS A 33 -5.80 -1.03 8.57
CA CYS A 33 -4.46 -1.02 7.95
C CYS A 33 -3.44 -0.23 8.78
N VAL A 34 -3.80 0.99 9.18
CA VAL A 34 -2.92 1.86 9.95
C VAL A 34 -2.67 1.29 11.35
N LYS A 35 -3.70 0.79 12.02
CA LYS A 35 -3.57 0.17 13.34
C LYS A 35 -2.70 -1.07 13.32
N LEU A 36 -2.85 -1.91 12.30
CA LEU A 36 -2.04 -3.10 12.11
C LEU A 36 -0.56 -2.74 11.91
N LEU A 37 -0.27 -1.73 11.10
CA LEU A 37 1.12 -1.38 10.75
C LEU A 37 1.84 -0.57 11.84
N PHE A 38 1.12 0.36 12.49
CA PHE A 38 1.68 1.39 13.37
C PHE A 38 1.21 1.30 14.84
N GLY A 39 0.29 0.38 15.15
CA GLY A 39 -0.27 0.13 16.48
C GLY A 39 -1.68 0.70 16.68
N GLU A 40 -2.42 0.15 17.65
CA GLU A 40 -3.85 0.45 17.91
C GLU A 40 -4.20 1.93 18.08
N ASN A 41 -3.25 2.72 18.60
CA ASN A 41 -3.45 4.16 18.87
C ASN A 41 -3.03 5.06 17.69
N ALA A 42 -2.69 4.48 16.54
CA ALA A 42 -2.24 5.24 15.39
C ALA A 42 -3.41 5.96 14.69
N ASP A 43 -3.18 7.22 14.31
CA ASP A 43 -4.12 8.06 13.58
C ASP A 43 -3.92 7.93 12.06
N PHE A 44 -4.97 7.50 11.35
CA PHE A 44 -4.93 7.32 9.89
C PHE A 44 -4.88 8.62 9.09
N MET A 45 -5.05 9.77 9.74
CA MET A 45 -4.94 11.11 9.14
C MET A 45 -3.52 11.68 9.25
N GLN A 46 -2.63 11.03 10.01
CA GLN A 46 -1.24 11.48 10.19
C GLN A 46 -0.28 10.87 9.16
N ARG A 47 0.86 11.55 8.96
CA ARG A 47 1.95 11.01 8.13
C ARG A 47 2.49 9.71 8.72
N MET A 48 2.58 8.70 7.88
CA MET A 48 3.11 7.38 8.23
C MET A 48 4.63 7.37 8.07
N TYR A 49 5.36 7.42 9.19
CA TYR A 49 6.82 7.38 9.18
C TYR A 49 7.35 5.96 9.38
N THR A 50 8.34 5.56 8.60
CA THR A 50 8.98 4.23 8.68
C THR A 50 9.57 3.95 10.06
N ARG A 51 10.01 4.99 10.79
CA ARG A 51 10.51 4.84 12.17
C ARG A 51 9.45 4.34 13.17
N ASN A 52 8.17 4.55 12.86
CA ASN A 52 7.05 4.13 13.72
C ASN A 52 6.63 2.67 13.44
N LEU A 53 7.12 2.05 12.37
CA LEU A 53 6.88 0.63 12.09
C LEU A 53 7.64 -0.26 13.07
N SER A 54 7.07 -1.43 13.35
CA SER A 54 7.79 -2.54 13.99
C SER A 54 8.96 -3.00 13.14
N LEU A 55 9.93 -3.72 13.73
CA LEU A 55 11.10 -4.22 13.00
C LEU A 55 10.71 -5.08 11.79
N HIS A 56 9.76 -6.00 11.96
CA HIS A 56 9.27 -6.88 10.90
C HIS A 56 8.56 -6.09 9.79
N HIS A 57 7.74 -5.10 10.15
CA HIS A 57 7.09 -4.25 9.15
C HIS A 57 8.08 -3.36 8.41
N ARG A 58 9.18 -2.89 9.03
CA ARG A 58 10.24 -2.17 8.31
C ARG A 58 10.92 -3.04 7.25
N PHE A 59 11.16 -4.31 7.55
CA PHE A 59 11.72 -5.25 6.58
C PHE A 59 10.77 -5.43 5.39
N LEU A 60 9.49 -5.69 5.67
CA LEU A 60 8.47 -5.82 4.63
C LEU A 60 8.35 -4.54 3.80
N TYR A 61 8.33 -3.37 4.45
CA TYR A 61 8.32 -2.07 3.78
C TYR A 61 9.48 -1.92 2.81
N ARG A 62 10.69 -2.34 3.19
CA ARG A 62 11.86 -2.29 2.29
C ARG A 62 11.64 -3.15 1.05
N VAL A 63 11.13 -4.37 1.19
CA VAL A 63 10.81 -5.23 0.05
C VAL A 63 9.80 -4.55 -0.87
N VAL A 64 8.70 -4.03 -0.30
CA VAL A 64 7.64 -3.34 -1.06
C VAL A 64 8.20 -2.13 -1.80
N ALA A 65 8.90 -1.23 -1.11
CA ALA A 65 9.37 0.05 -1.65
C ALA A 65 10.55 -0.07 -2.64
N THR A 66 11.17 -1.25 -2.77
CA THR A 66 12.30 -1.48 -3.67
C THR A 66 11.99 -2.44 -4.82
N HIS A 67 11.10 -3.42 -4.61
CA HIS A 67 10.84 -4.48 -5.60
C HIS A 67 9.42 -4.45 -6.16
N ILE A 68 8.44 -3.91 -5.42
CA ILE A 68 7.02 -3.95 -5.83
C ILE A 68 6.55 -2.57 -6.29
N LEU A 69 6.80 -1.55 -5.46
CA LEU A 69 6.51 -0.15 -5.74
C LEU A 69 7.82 0.65 -5.65
N PRO A 70 8.76 0.48 -6.61
CA PRO A 70 10.04 1.18 -6.55
C PRO A 70 9.83 2.68 -6.53
N LYS A 71 10.44 3.37 -5.56
CA LYS A 71 10.44 4.84 -5.51
C LYS A 71 11.84 5.41 -5.54
N ALA A 72 11.99 6.56 -6.20
CA ALA A 72 13.25 7.28 -6.31
C ALA A 72 13.58 8.16 -5.08
N GLY A 73 12.62 8.36 -4.18
CA GLY A 73 12.76 9.21 -2.99
C GLY A 73 13.25 8.48 -1.73
N GLY A 74 13.28 9.21 -0.61
CA GLY A 74 13.68 8.67 0.69
C GLY A 74 12.74 7.60 1.23
N PHE A 75 13.26 6.80 2.18
CA PHE A 75 12.55 5.70 2.83
C PHE A 75 12.00 6.06 4.21
N ASP A 76 11.89 7.36 4.51
CA ASP A 76 11.47 7.86 5.82
C ASP A 76 9.94 7.85 5.99
N GLU A 77 9.21 7.94 4.88
CA GLU A 77 7.76 7.93 4.82
C GLU A 77 7.23 6.69 4.10
N VAL A 78 6.13 6.17 4.60
CA VAL A 78 5.31 5.12 4.00
C VAL A 78 4.14 5.80 3.30
N THR A 79 3.99 5.57 2.01
CA THR A 79 2.85 6.05 1.23
C THR A 79 1.62 5.19 1.50
N HIS A 80 0.43 5.71 1.21
CA HIS A 80 -0.82 4.93 1.31
C HIS A 80 -0.79 3.66 0.45
N MET A 81 -0.13 3.70 -0.72
CA MET A 81 0.03 2.55 -1.61
C MET A 81 0.96 1.48 -1.03
N GLU A 82 2.08 1.89 -0.45
CA GLU A 82 3.00 0.98 0.25
C GLU A 82 2.31 0.34 1.46
N ALA A 83 1.61 1.15 2.28
CA ALA A 83 0.85 0.65 3.43
C ALA A 83 -0.25 -0.33 3.01
N HIS A 84 -1.04 0.01 1.99
CA HIS A 84 -2.06 -0.88 1.42
C HIS A 84 -1.46 -2.21 0.94
N THR A 85 -0.32 -2.16 0.25
CA THR A 85 0.37 -3.36 -0.24
C THR A 85 0.87 -4.22 0.91
N MET A 86 1.52 -3.62 1.90
CA MET A 86 1.97 -4.32 3.11
C MET A 86 0.81 -4.98 3.86
N TYR A 87 -0.31 -4.27 4.03
CA TYR A 87 -1.49 -4.80 4.70
C TYR A 87 -2.06 -6.04 4.00
N HIS A 88 -2.17 -6.04 2.67
CA HIS A 88 -2.62 -7.22 1.92
C HIS A 88 -1.65 -8.39 2.06
N LEU A 89 -0.34 -8.13 2.02
CA LEU A 89 0.67 -9.17 2.22
C LEU A 89 0.63 -9.77 3.63
N ILE A 90 0.40 -8.96 4.66
CA ILE A 90 0.30 -9.43 6.05
C ILE A 90 -1.00 -10.20 6.30
N THR A 91 -2.13 -9.71 5.77
CA THR A 91 -3.45 -10.31 5.98
C THR A 91 -3.76 -11.47 5.04
N GLY A 92 -2.91 -11.72 4.03
CA GLY A 92 -3.14 -12.72 3.01
C GLY A 92 -4.30 -12.39 2.06
N LYS A 93 -4.75 -11.13 2.02
CA LYS A 93 -5.81 -10.68 1.10
C LYS A 93 -5.25 -10.53 -0.32
N ASN A 94 -6.06 -10.91 -1.31
CA ASN A 94 -5.68 -10.80 -2.72
C ASN A 94 -5.42 -9.34 -3.12
N ILE A 95 -4.32 -9.11 -3.84
CA ILE A 95 -3.92 -7.79 -4.33
C ILE A 95 -3.49 -7.88 -5.80
N CYS A 96 -4.02 -7.00 -6.65
CA CYS A 96 -3.65 -6.95 -8.06
C CYS A 96 -2.46 -6.00 -8.25
N VAL A 97 -1.25 -6.47 -7.93
CA VAL A 97 -0.01 -5.67 -8.03
C VAL A 97 0.20 -5.04 -9.42
N PRO A 98 -0.01 -5.74 -10.56
CA PRO A 98 0.12 -5.11 -11.86
C PRO A 98 -0.82 -3.91 -12.05
N TYR A 99 -2.03 -3.98 -11.50
CA TYR A 99 -2.98 -2.87 -11.53
C TYR A 99 -2.49 -1.66 -10.71
N LEU A 100 -1.77 -1.90 -9.62
CA LEU A 100 -1.17 -0.83 -8.81
C LEU A 100 0.01 -0.15 -9.51
N ILE A 101 0.67 -0.81 -10.47
CA ILE A 101 1.85 -0.28 -11.16
C ILE A 101 1.47 0.39 -12.50
N ILE A 102 0.45 -0.13 -13.19
CA ILE A 102 0.19 0.13 -14.62
C ILE A 102 -0.99 1.10 -14.85
N ASN A 103 -1.79 1.39 -13.83
CA ASN A 103 -3.03 2.18 -13.97
C ASN A 103 -2.81 3.70 -13.99
#